data_AF-A0A6A6SIP2-F1
#
_entry.id   AF-A0A6A6SIP2-F1
#
_cell.length_a   1.000
_cell.length_b   1.000
_cell.length_c   1.000
_cell.angle_alpha   90.00
_cell.angle_beta   90.00
_cell.angle_gamma   90.00
#
_symmetry.space_group_name_H-M   'P 1'
#
loop_
_entity.id
_entity.type
_entity.pdbx_description
1 polymer ?
#
loop_
_entity_poly.entity_id
_entity_poly.type
_entity_poly.pdbx_seq_one_letter_code
_entity_poly.pdbx_strand_id
1 'polypeptide(L)'
;MAPTVSSSIRRSTARSLASYLKSSQSSRRHVPPTAHCSNSPAIAATDPNHTARLWRSVMSYSGTAPWTSSSASVFTTSVLEPHGITIEEFGANQNLGSHFNIEHLPVDPSARLDHYKSQFPSRVWVQPDMECVRTEYDAMYRYRMNEAEHRAYALYALFLDEPRYPGLLEGAGDLKWLPSRMIKLEKKPDKRHWQSPPPVTPPSKSFDWDVCPDCAYHVSLQAFSPAFRRTIKHHVASAQERAVCPYFTIEFKKDGEGEQTAMHHLAVASSIALYNRFCLKAVTRQLGGKKWSADDREQMRHYALTFCGSLWDLYCMVPKTFGFWTGCTMQFISVGDCYFHQDVEKQVGVINDVHYWGLAVHGQSCEQDIVDKICSFSGADMSGIMLMKE
;
A
#
# COMPACT_ATOMS: atom_id res chain seq x y z
N MET A 1 -32.08 -62.15 -20.90
CA MET A 1 -30.94 -61.20 -20.86
C MET A 1 -31.35 -60.02 -19.99
N ALA A 2 -30.57 -59.79 -18.93
CA ALA A 2 -30.51 -58.67 -17.98
C ALA A 2 -31.81 -57.95 -17.53
N PRO A 3 -32.17 -58.02 -16.22
CA PRO A 3 -33.18 -57.16 -15.61
C PRO A 3 -32.58 -55.91 -14.95
N THR A 4 -33.47 -54.94 -14.80
CA THR A 4 -33.37 -53.58 -14.25
C THR A 4 -32.91 -53.51 -12.78
N VAL A 5 -32.09 -52.49 -12.46
CA VAL A 5 -31.67 -52.15 -11.10
C VAL A 5 -32.50 -50.97 -10.58
N SER A 6 -33.24 -51.23 -9.50
CA SER A 6 -33.97 -50.27 -8.66
C SER A 6 -33.07 -49.85 -7.50
N SER A 7 -32.87 -48.55 -7.27
CA SER A 7 -32.14 -48.04 -6.10
C SER A 7 -33.11 -47.52 -5.04
N SER A 8 -33.03 -48.13 -3.85
CA SER A 8 -33.86 -47.86 -2.69
C SER A 8 -33.26 -46.76 -1.81
N ILE A 9 -34.08 -45.76 -1.50
CA ILE A 9 -33.83 -44.72 -0.48
C ILE A 9 -34.01 -45.33 0.92
N ARG A 10 -32.99 -45.26 1.78
CA ARG A 10 -33.11 -45.54 3.23
C ARG A 10 -33.02 -44.23 4.02
N ARG A 11 -34.15 -43.86 4.64
CA ARG A 11 -34.24 -42.90 5.76
C ARG A 11 -33.92 -43.65 7.06
N SER A 12 -33.01 -43.12 7.87
CA SER A 12 -32.90 -43.49 9.28
C SER A 12 -33.64 -42.46 10.13
N THR A 13 -34.40 -42.97 11.10
CA THR A 13 -35.14 -42.20 12.11
C THR A 13 -34.79 -42.74 13.49
N ALA A 14 -35.11 -41.90 14.49
CA ALA A 14 -35.17 -42.15 15.93
C ALA A 14 -33.83 -41.96 16.68
N ARG A 15 -33.77 -41.36 17.88
CA ARG A 15 -34.75 -41.30 18.97
C ARG A 15 -34.64 -40.02 19.82
N SER A 16 -35.81 -39.61 20.31
CA SER A 16 -36.04 -38.79 21.50
C SER A 16 -35.57 -39.50 22.78
N LEU A 17 -35.12 -38.74 23.78
CA LEU A 17 -35.48 -38.98 25.18
C LEU A 17 -35.15 -37.74 26.04
N ALA A 18 -36.16 -37.31 26.80
CA ALA A 18 -36.12 -36.23 27.76
C ALA A 18 -35.76 -36.74 29.18
N SER A 19 -35.35 -35.76 30.00
CA SER A 19 -35.37 -35.71 31.47
C SER A 19 -34.40 -36.58 32.26
N TYR A 20 -33.46 -35.92 32.96
CA TYR A 20 -33.12 -36.23 34.35
C TYR A 20 -32.53 -34.99 35.03
N LEU A 21 -33.29 -34.44 35.98
CA LEU A 21 -32.81 -33.51 37.01
C LEU A 21 -31.91 -34.28 37.98
N LYS A 22 -30.75 -33.72 38.33
CA LYS A 22 -30.21 -33.80 39.70
C LYS A 22 -29.14 -32.73 39.95
N SER A 23 -29.45 -31.95 40.98
CA SER A 23 -28.61 -31.04 41.76
C SER A 23 -27.27 -31.66 42.17
N SER A 24 -26.17 -30.90 42.05
CA SER A 24 -25.12 -30.85 43.08
C SER A 24 -24.15 -29.67 42.87
N GLN A 25 -24.20 -28.74 43.84
CA GLN A 25 -23.07 -28.11 44.53
C GLN A 25 -22.00 -27.33 43.75
N SER A 26 -22.16 -26.00 43.81
CA SER A 26 -21.20 -25.08 44.45
C SER A 26 -19.71 -25.46 44.37
N SER A 27 -19.03 -24.93 43.35
CA SER A 27 -17.60 -24.65 43.44
C SER A 27 -17.36 -23.19 43.07
N ARG A 28 -16.92 -22.43 44.09
CA ARG A 28 -16.61 -21.00 44.04
C ARG A 28 -15.52 -20.76 42.99
N ARG A 29 -15.86 -20.09 41.89
CA ARG A 29 -14.87 -19.39 41.07
C ARG A 29 -14.69 -17.99 41.63
N HIS A 30 -13.45 -17.71 42.04
CA HIS A 30 -12.96 -16.37 42.32
C HIS A 30 -13.24 -15.46 41.12
N VAL A 31 -14.05 -14.43 41.37
CA VAL A 31 -14.21 -13.27 40.49
C VAL A 31 -12.94 -12.42 40.65
N PRO A 32 -12.18 -12.14 39.59
CA PRO A 32 -11.10 -11.16 39.68
C PRO A 32 -11.71 -9.78 39.94
N PRO A 33 -11.04 -8.90 40.72
CA PRO A 33 -11.58 -7.60 41.05
C PRO A 33 -11.85 -6.82 39.77
N THR A 34 -13.10 -6.40 39.62
CA THR A 34 -13.56 -5.39 38.68
C THR A 34 -12.61 -4.21 38.72
N ALA A 35 -11.89 -4.00 37.63
CA ALA A 35 -11.16 -2.76 37.39
C ALA A 35 -12.18 -1.62 37.45
N HIS A 36 -12.00 -0.72 38.42
CA HIS A 36 -12.71 0.54 38.47
C HIS A 36 -12.44 1.28 37.16
N CYS A 37 -13.43 1.32 36.27
CA CYS A 37 -13.48 2.34 35.22
C CYS A 37 -13.51 3.69 35.94
N SER A 38 -12.36 4.33 35.99
CA SER A 38 -12.24 5.75 36.31
C SER A 38 -13.23 6.51 35.45
N ASN A 39 -14.08 7.31 36.10
CA ASN A 39 -15.02 8.25 35.51
C ASN A 39 -14.33 9.09 34.43
N SER A 40 -14.38 8.66 33.18
CA SER A 40 -14.16 9.57 32.05
C SER A 40 -15.32 10.57 32.07
N PRO A 41 -15.04 11.88 32.08
CA PRO A 41 -16.10 12.87 32.00
C PRO A 41 -16.93 12.59 30.76
N ALA A 42 -18.25 12.63 30.91
CA ALA A 42 -19.19 12.55 29.81
C ALA A 42 -18.73 13.52 28.72
N ILE A 43 -18.45 12.99 27.52
CA ILE A 43 -18.03 13.79 26.37
C ILE A 43 -19.15 14.80 26.12
N ALA A 44 -18.92 16.06 26.50
CA ALA A 44 -19.85 17.14 26.28
C ALA A 44 -20.17 17.21 24.77
N ALA A 45 -21.44 17.46 24.45
CA ALA A 45 -21.89 17.69 23.08
C ALA A 45 -20.89 18.61 22.37
N THR A 46 -20.30 18.12 21.28
CA THR A 46 -19.22 18.78 20.53
C THR A 46 -19.54 20.26 20.34
N ASP A 47 -18.68 21.14 20.88
CA ASP A 47 -18.77 22.60 20.71
C ASP A 47 -19.01 22.91 19.22
N PRO A 48 -20.17 23.50 18.84
CA PRO A 48 -20.47 23.83 17.44
C PRO A 48 -19.38 24.67 16.78
N ASN A 49 -18.66 25.50 17.55
CA ASN A 49 -17.55 26.29 17.04
C ASN A 49 -16.29 25.45 16.81
N HIS A 50 -16.05 24.43 17.62
CA HIS A 50 -14.99 23.45 17.38
C HIS A 50 -15.29 22.64 16.12
N THR A 51 -16.51 22.13 15.98
CA THR A 51 -16.98 21.43 14.78
C THR A 51 -16.89 22.32 13.54
N ALA A 52 -17.35 23.57 13.61
CA ALA A 52 -17.26 24.51 12.49
C ALA A 52 -15.81 24.92 12.16
N ARG A 53 -14.88 24.94 13.12
CA ARG A 53 -13.44 25.16 12.87
C ARG A 53 -12.78 23.95 12.22
N LEU A 54 -13.13 22.74 12.65
CA LEU A 54 -12.72 21.49 12.01
C LEU A 54 -13.23 21.44 10.57
N TRP A 55 -14.52 21.69 10.34
CA TRP A 55 -15.08 21.76 8.99
C TRP A 55 -14.47 22.88 8.16
N ARG A 56 -14.22 24.06 8.74
CA ARG A 56 -13.46 25.10 8.02
C ARG A 56 -12.05 24.64 7.70
N SER A 57 -11.33 23.97 8.58
CA SER A 57 -9.98 23.44 8.30
C SER A 57 -9.99 22.35 7.21
N VAL A 58 -11.04 21.52 7.17
CA VAL A 58 -11.23 20.48 6.15
C VAL A 58 -11.61 21.11 4.80
N MET A 59 -12.48 22.13 4.81
CA MET A 59 -12.94 22.83 3.60
C MET A 59 -11.97 23.91 3.10
N SER A 60 -11.19 24.51 3.98
CA SER A 60 -10.11 25.47 3.69
C SER A 60 -8.79 24.79 3.40
N TYR A 61 -8.79 23.46 3.26
CA TYR A 61 -7.73 22.76 2.57
C TYR A 61 -7.82 23.12 1.08
N SER A 62 -7.51 24.38 0.80
CA SER A 62 -7.09 24.84 -0.51
C SER A 62 -5.88 23.99 -0.81
N GLY A 63 -6.03 22.98 -1.67
CA GLY A 63 -4.91 22.19 -2.15
C GLY A 63 -3.78 23.15 -2.51
N THR A 64 -2.55 22.75 -2.18
CA THR A 64 -1.32 23.39 -2.70
C THR A 64 -1.60 23.94 -4.08
N ALA A 65 -1.39 25.25 -4.25
CA ALA A 65 -1.90 26.04 -5.38
C ALA A 65 -1.89 25.17 -6.65
N PRO A 66 -3.06 24.97 -7.29
CA PRO A 66 -3.21 23.98 -8.35
C PRO A 66 -2.08 24.23 -9.33
N TRP A 67 -1.35 23.18 -9.68
CA TRP A 67 -0.28 23.24 -10.67
C TRP A 67 -0.87 23.90 -11.92
N THR A 68 -0.67 25.21 -12.06
CA THR A 68 -1.53 26.01 -12.93
C THR A 68 -1.11 25.71 -14.35
N SER A 69 -1.82 24.77 -15.00
CA SER A 69 -1.93 24.61 -16.44
C SER A 69 -0.62 24.85 -17.22
N SER A 70 0.53 24.45 -16.68
CA SER A 70 1.71 24.31 -17.53
C SER A 70 1.35 23.18 -18.46
N SER A 71 1.44 23.42 -19.77
CA SER A 71 1.14 22.35 -20.73
C SER A 71 1.96 21.12 -20.34
N ALA A 72 1.40 19.93 -20.51
CA ALA A 72 2.06 18.69 -20.11
C ALA A 72 3.51 18.62 -20.64
N SER A 73 3.73 19.07 -21.88
CA SER A 73 5.05 19.23 -22.50
C SER A 73 6.01 20.11 -21.68
N VAL A 74 5.56 21.27 -21.16
CA VAL A 74 6.39 22.13 -20.32
C VAL A 74 6.76 21.42 -19.02
N PHE A 75 5.83 20.67 -18.43
CA PHE A 75 6.12 19.93 -17.20
C PHE A 75 7.17 18.84 -17.44
N THR A 76 7.00 18.04 -18.50
CA THR A 76 7.94 17.00 -18.89
C THR A 76 9.35 17.56 -19.10
N THR A 77 9.47 18.61 -19.90
CA THR A 77 10.78 19.21 -20.25
C THR A 77 11.44 20.00 -19.11
N SER A 78 10.66 20.58 -18.19
CA SER A 78 11.20 21.40 -17.09
C SER A 78 11.40 20.64 -15.78
N VAL A 79 10.70 19.53 -15.57
CA VAL A 79 10.73 18.77 -14.30
C VAL A 79 11.16 17.33 -14.52
N LEU A 80 10.49 16.57 -15.39
CA LEU A 80 10.75 15.13 -15.51
C LEU A 80 12.10 14.83 -16.20
N GLU A 81 12.31 15.37 -17.40
CA GLU A 81 13.52 15.14 -18.19
C GLU A 81 14.80 15.57 -17.48
N PRO A 82 14.87 16.74 -16.81
CA PRO A 82 16.07 17.14 -16.07
C PRO A 82 16.45 16.19 -14.94
N HIS A 83 15.51 15.38 -14.44
CA HIS A 83 15.75 14.38 -13.39
C HIS A 83 15.83 12.95 -13.95
N GLY A 84 15.86 12.82 -15.29
CA GLY A 84 15.94 11.55 -15.98
C GLY A 84 14.70 10.70 -15.80
N ILE A 85 13.55 11.28 -15.45
CA ILE A 85 12.27 10.58 -15.33
C ILE A 85 11.66 10.51 -16.73
N THR A 86 11.43 9.32 -17.24
CA THR A 86 10.76 9.10 -18.53
C THR A 86 9.48 8.30 -18.33
N ILE A 87 8.43 8.69 -19.04
CA ILE A 87 7.14 7.99 -19.05
C ILE A 87 7.02 7.29 -20.39
N GLU A 88 6.80 5.98 -20.38
CA GLU A 88 6.51 5.22 -21.58
C GLU A 88 5.01 5.33 -21.86
N GLU A 89 4.63 6.24 -22.77
CA GLU A 89 3.22 6.55 -23.08
C GLU A 89 2.49 5.40 -23.79
N PHE A 90 3.21 4.45 -24.38
CA PHE A 90 2.64 3.36 -25.16
C PHE A 90 3.25 2.03 -24.75
N GLY A 91 2.42 1.13 -24.22
CA GLY A 91 2.79 -0.23 -23.91
C GLY A 91 1.61 -1.17 -24.17
N ALA A 92 1.89 -2.38 -24.64
CA ALA A 92 0.89 -3.44 -24.59
C ALA A 92 0.66 -3.83 -23.11
N ASN A 93 -0.57 -4.27 -22.80
CA ASN A 93 -0.84 -4.90 -21.50
C ASN A 93 0.18 -6.02 -21.24
N GLN A 94 0.87 -5.94 -20.11
CA GLN A 94 1.85 -6.95 -19.72
C GLN A 94 1.13 -8.18 -19.14
N ASN A 95 1.78 -9.34 -19.23
CA ASN A 95 1.33 -10.51 -18.50
C ASN A 95 1.60 -10.28 -17.00
N LEU A 96 0.54 -10.09 -16.22
CA LEU A 96 0.64 -9.80 -14.78
C LEU A 96 1.31 -10.95 -14.01
N GLY A 97 1.05 -12.20 -14.40
CA GLY A 97 1.66 -13.38 -13.79
C GLY A 97 3.18 -13.35 -13.88
N SER A 98 3.71 -13.16 -15.10
CA SER A 98 5.15 -13.04 -15.33
C SER A 98 5.71 -11.76 -14.70
N HIS A 99 4.98 -10.64 -14.79
CA HIS A 99 5.44 -9.34 -14.30
C HIS A 99 5.67 -9.34 -12.79
N PHE A 100 4.75 -9.90 -12.01
CA PHE A 100 4.87 -10.01 -10.54
C PHE A 100 5.62 -11.28 -10.10
N ASN A 101 6.06 -12.12 -11.05
CA ASN A 101 6.66 -13.43 -10.80
C ASN A 101 5.76 -14.35 -9.94
N ILE A 102 4.46 -14.39 -10.26
CA ILE A 102 3.44 -15.16 -9.54
C ILE A 102 2.86 -16.32 -10.37
N GLU A 103 3.51 -16.71 -11.47
CA GLU A 103 3.06 -17.85 -12.32
C GLU A 103 3.04 -19.18 -11.58
N HIS A 104 3.78 -19.28 -10.48
CA HIS A 104 3.81 -20.45 -9.60
C HIS A 104 2.62 -20.49 -8.63
N LEU A 105 1.81 -19.43 -8.55
CA LEU A 105 0.63 -19.33 -7.70
C LEU A 105 -0.63 -19.82 -8.43
N PRO A 106 -1.74 -20.07 -7.71
CA PRO A 106 -3.00 -20.44 -8.33
C PRO A 106 -3.44 -19.42 -9.39
N VAL A 107 -3.89 -19.91 -10.54
CA VAL A 107 -4.41 -19.06 -11.63
C VAL A 107 -5.78 -18.48 -11.27
N ASP A 108 -6.59 -19.22 -10.51
CA ASP A 108 -7.91 -18.76 -10.03
C ASP A 108 -7.76 -17.59 -9.04
N PRO A 109 -8.42 -16.44 -9.27
CA PRO A 109 -8.30 -15.28 -8.40
C PRO A 109 -8.65 -15.53 -6.94
N SER A 110 -9.66 -16.38 -6.66
CA SER A 110 -10.09 -16.67 -5.28
C SER A 110 -9.06 -17.54 -4.56
N ALA A 111 -8.60 -18.62 -5.19
CA ALA A 111 -7.55 -19.48 -4.66
C ALA A 111 -6.23 -18.71 -4.46
N ARG A 112 -5.91 -17.78 -5.37
CA ARG A 112 -4.74 -16.90 -5.25
C ARG A 112 -4.87 -15.93 -4.08
N LEU A 113 -6.05 -15.34 -3.87
CA LEU A 113 -6.32 -14.49 -2.71
C LEU A 113 -6.22 -15.27 -1.40
N ASP A 114 -6.73 -16.50 -1.35
CA ASP A 114 -6.61 -17.38 -0.18
C ASP A 114 -5.13 -17.71 0.11
N HIS A 115 -4.34 -17.93 -0.93
CA HIS A 115 -2.89 -18.08 -0.80
C HIS A 115 -2.25 -16.84 -0.16
N TYR A 116 -2.57 -15.63 -0.65
CA TYR A 116 -2.09 -14.37 -0.08
C TYR A 116 -2.46 -14.20 1.40
N LYS A 117 -3.73 -14.45 1.74
CA LYS A 117 -4.25 -14.40 3.12
C LYS A 117 -3.55 -15.40 4.05
N SER A 118 -3.21 -16.59 3.53
CA SER A 118 -2.51 -17.61 4.31
C SER A 118 -1.07 -17.21 4.66
N GLN A 119 -0.39 -16.49 3.75
CA GLN A 119 0.97 -16.01 3.98
C GLN A 119 0.99 -14.75 4.86
N PHE A 120 0.11 -13.78 4.59
CA PHE A 120 0.02 -12.55 5.34
C PHE A 120 -1.43 -12.34 5.84
N PRO A 121 -1.73 -12.64 7.11
CA PRO A 121 -3.07 -12.47 7.67
C PRO A 121 -3.37 -10.98 7.94
N SER A 122 -3.62 -10.26 6.85
CA SER A 122 -3.81 -8.81 6.75
C SER A 122 -5.23 -8.49 6.27
N ARG A 123 -5.75 -7.30 6.56
CA ARG A 123 -7.03 -6.77 6.06
C ARG A 123 -6.90 -5.99 4.76
N VAL A 124 -5.69 -5.80 4.26
CA VAL A 124 -5.43 -5.13 2.97
C VAL A 124 -6.02 -5.87 1.77
N TRP A 125 -6.30 -7.16 1.91
CA TRP A 125 -6.76 -8.02 0.84
C TRP A 125 -8.17 -7.65 0.37
N VAL A 126 -8.27 -7.30 -0.90
CA VAL A 126 -9.46 -6.71 -1.52
C VAL A 126 -10.33 -7.83 -2.10
N GLN A 127 -11.60 -7.88 -1.72
CA GLN A 127 -12.61 -8.80 -2.25
C GLN A 127 -14.01 -8.17 -2.20
N PRO A 128 -14.24 -7.06 -2.91
CA PRO A 128 -15.53 -6.38 -2.91
C PRO A 128 -16.56 -7.19 -3.70
N ASP A 129 -17.82 -6.80 -3.54
CA ASP A 129 -18.85 -7.13 -4.51
C ASP A 129 -18.57 -6.36 -5.81
N MET A 130 -18.11 -7.08 -6.84
CA MET A 130 -17.69 -6.50 -8.13
C MET A 130 -18.84 -5.78 -8.82
N GLU A 131 -20.07 -6.30 -8.69
CA GLU A 131 -21.25 -5.69 -9.31
C GLU A 131 -21.65 -4.42 -8.57
N CYS A 132 -21.47 -4.39 -7.24
CA CYS A 132 -21.63 -3.16 -6.47
C CYS A 132 -20.62 -2.08 -6.89
N VAL A 133 -19.34 -2.45 -7.08
CA VAL A 133 -18.31 -1.51 -7.55
C VAL A 133 -18.66 -0.96 -8.93
N ARG A 134 -18.99 -1.84 -9.88
CA ARG A 134 -19.39 -1.45 -11.23
C ARG A 134 -20.59 -0.50 -11.22
N THR A 135 -21.61 -0.83 -10.44
CA THR A 135 -22.84 -0.03 -10.34
C THR A 135 -22.58 1.33 -9.72
N GLU A 136 -21.71 1.42 -8.71
CA GLU A 136 -21.38 2.69 -8.08
C GLU A 136 -20.61 3.62 -9.04
N TYR A 137 -19.64 3.10 -9.80
CA TYR A 137 -18.93 3.92 -10.79
C TYR A 137 -19.84 4.39 -11.93
N ASP A 138 -20.77 3.54 -12.41
CA ASP A 138 -21.82 3.97 -13.36
C ASP A 138 -22.70 5.08 -12.78
N ALA A 139 -23.09 4.97 -11.51
CA ALA A 139 -23.85 6.01 -10.83
C ALA A 139 -23.05 7.31 -10.70
N MET A 140 -21.80 7.25 -10.22
CA MET A 140 -20.94 8.42 -10.03
C MET A 140 -20.73 9.19 -11.35
N TYR A 141 -20.58 8.47 -12.47
CA TYR A 141 -20.52 9.07 -13.80
C TYR A 141 -21.80 9.78 -14.20
N ARG A 142 -22.95 9.09 -14.10
CA ARG A 142 -24.26 9.65 -14.49
C ARG A 142 -24.61 10.89 -13.68
N TYR A 143 -24.28 10.90 -12.39
CA TYR A 143 -24.50 12.05 -11.51
C TYR A 143 -23.39 13.10 -11.58
N ARG A 144 -22.34 12.88 -12.39
CA ARG A 144 -21.18 13.77 -12.53
C ARG A 144 -20.56 14.11 -11.18
N MET A 145 -20.39 13.08 -10.36
CA MET A 145 -19.76 13.22 -9.05
C MET A 145 -18.33 13.76 -9.21
N ASN A 146 -17.87 14.51 -8.21
CA ASN A 146 -16.55 15.13 -8.26
C ASN A 146 -15.43 14.11 -7.93
N GLU A 147 -14.17 14.54 -8.05
CA GLU A 147 -12.98 13.72 -7.73
C GLU A 147 -12.99 13.20 -6.28
N ALA A 148 -13.47 14.00 -5.33
CA ALA A 148 -13.47 13.62 -3.91
C ALA A 148 -14.42 12.44 -3.63
N GLU A 149 -15.57 12.38 -4.29
CA GLU A 149 -16.51 11.25 -4.19
C GLU A 149 -15.91 9.97 -4.77
N HIS A 150 -15.35 10.02 -5.98
CA HIS A 150 -14.68 8.88 -6.63
C HIS A 150 -13.57 8.33 -5.74
N ARG A 151 -12.73 9.24 -5.20
CA ARG A 151 -11.67 8.87 -4.28
C ARG A 151 -12.22 8.28 -2.98
N ALA A 152 -13.23 8.89 -2.37
CA ALA A 152 -13.78 8.42 -1.10
C ALA A 152 -14.31 6.99 -1.24
N TYR A 153 -15.02 6.72 -2.34
CA TYR A 153 -15.50 5.38 -2.66
C TYR A 153 -14.35 4.39 -2.87
N ALA A 154 -13.37 4.71 -3.72
CA ALA A 154 -12.24 3.83 -3.98
C ALA A 154 -11.43 3.52 -2.70
N LEU A 155 -11.19 4.53 -1.86
CA LEU A 155 -10.52 4.37 -0.57
C LEU A 155 -11.30 3.49 0.42
N TYR A 156 -12.61 3.39 0.26
CA TYR A 156 -13.45 2.53 1.09
C TYR A 156 -13.53 1.11 0.53
N ALA A 157 -13.78 0.96 -0.77
CA ALA A 157 -14.09 -0.32 -1.40
C ALA A 157 -12.87 -1.09 -1.90
N LEU A 158 -11.84 -0.38 -2.36
CA LEU A 158 -10.72 -0.95 -3.13
C LEU A 158 -9.36 -0.80 -2.46
N PHE A 159 -9.19 0.24 -1.64
CA PHE A 159 -7.89 0.53 -1.02
C PHE A 159 -7.99 0.47 0.49
N LEU A 160 -8.10 -0.74 1.04
CA LEU A 160 -8.35 -0.98 2.46
C LEU A 160 -7.19 -0.56 3.37
N ASP A 161 -7.51 -0.19 4.61
CA ASP A 161 -6.52 0.14 5.64
C ASP A 161 -6.33 -0.99 6.64
N GLU A 162 -5.15 -1.02 7.25
CA GLU A 162 -4.98 -1.72 8.51
C GLU A 162 -5.45 -0.84 9.67
N PRO A 163 -6.07 -1.43 10.72
CA PRO A 163 -6.40 -0.67 11.90
C PRO A 163 -5.13 -0.06 12.51
N ARG A 164 -5.23 1.21 12.90
CA ARG A 164 -4.12 1.92 13.52
C ARG A 164 -4.02 1.47 14.97
N TYR A 165 -2.97 0.74 15.29
CA TYR A 165 -2.67 0.31 16.66
C TYR A 165 -1.48 1.13 17.20
N PRO A 166 -1.73 2.30 17.82
CA PRO A 166 -0.65 3.11 18.40
C PRO A 166 0.04 2.39 19.58
N GLY A 167 -0.57 1.35 20.14
CA GLY A 167 -0.06 0.60 21.29
C GLY A 167 -0.06 -0.90 21.08
N LEU A 168 0.18 -1.39 19.86
CA LEU A 168 0.35 -2.84 19.63
C LEU A 168 1.43 -3.34 20.61
N LEU A 169 0.99 -4.15 21.57
CA LEU A 169 1.78 -4.57 22.72
C LEU A 169 3.10 -5.15 22.21
N GLU A 170 4.22 -4.64 22.72
CA GLU A 170 5.59 -5.04 22.36
C GLU A 170 5.87 -6.56 22.53
N GLY A 171 4.88 -7.36 22.98
CA GLY A 171 4.97 -8.81 23.20
C GLY A 171 4.03 -9.69 22.36
N ALA A 172 3.17 -9.16 21.49
CA ALA A 172 2.45 -9.99 20.52
C ALA A 172 3.37 -10.21 19.31
N GLY A 173 4.19 -11.25 19.40
CA GLY A 173 5.33 -11.58 18.51
C GLY A 173 5.01 -11.89 17.06
N ASP A 174 4.10 -11.18 16.42
CA ASP A 174 3.87 -11.32 15.00
C ASP A 174 4.71 -10.28 14.24
N LEU A 175 5.97 -10.66 13.96
CA LEU A 175 6.86 -10.07 12.94
C LEU A 175 6.26 -10.26 11.53
N LYS A 176 4.99 -9.92 11.34
CA LYS A 176 4.29 -10.12 10.07
C LYS A 176 4.46 -8.86 9.25
N TRP A 177 4.83 -9.04 7.98
CA TRP A 177 4.83 -7.95 7.01
C TRP A 177 3.41 -7.42 6.87
N LEU A 178 3.21 -6.19 7.32
CA LEU A 178 1.92 -5.49 7.25
C LEU A 178 2.06 -4.24 6.40
N PRO A 179 1.07 -3.93 5.56
CA PRO A 179 1.01 -2.67 4.86
C PRO A 179 0.57 -1.56 5.81
N SER A 180 0.90 -0.32 5.46
CA SER A 180 0.41 0.87 6.14
C SER A 180 -0.04 1.89 5.11
N ARG A 181 -1.35 2.12 5.06
CA ARG A 181 -1.95 3.10 4.17
C ARG A 181 -1.73 4.52 4.70
N MET A 182 -1.27 5.40 3.83
CA MET A 182 -1.03 6.82 4.08
C MET A 182 -1.92 7.62 3.14
N ILE A 183 -2.84 8.42 3.69
CA ILE A 183 -3.75 9.25 2.89
C ILE A 183 -3.23 10.68 2.94
N LYS A 184 -2.98 11.29 1.77
CA LYS A 184 -2.52 12.68 1.66
C LYS A 184 -1.37 12.99 2.63
N LEU A 185 -0.35 12.12 2.63
CA LEU A 185 0.82 12.35 3.46
C LEU A 185 1.71 13.41 2.82
N GLU A 186 1.61 14.63 3.32
CA GLU A 186 2.53 15.70 2.97
C GLU A 186 3.91 15.42 3.58
N LYS A 187 4.90 15.21 2.70
CA LYS A 187 6.27 15.02 3.13
C LYS A 187 7.24 15.63 2.12
N LYS A 188 7.56 16.90 2.35
CA LYS A 188 8.64 17.59 1.62
C LYS A 188 9.94 16.81 1.77
N PRO A 189 10.70 16.63 0.67
CA PRO A 189 12.04 16.11 0.75
C PRO A 189 12.92 16.92 1.70
N ASP A 190 13.69 16.18 2.51
CA ASP A 190 14.72 16.69 3.40
C ASP A 190 16.12 16.30 2.90
N LYS A 191 17.14 16.80 3.58
CA LYS A 191 18.53 16.54 3.18
C LYS A 191 19.07 15.18 3.61
N ARG A 192 18.34 14.41 4.43
CA ARG A 192 18.88 13.25 5.16
C ARG A 192 18.32 11.92 4.70
N HIS A 193 17.00 11.76 4.74
CA HIS A 193 16.37 10.45 4.68
C HIS A 193 15.25 10.37 3.64
N TRP A 194 14.70 11.50 3.23
CA TRP A 194 13.68 11.59 2.18
C TRP A 194 14.13 12.61 1.15
N GLN A 195 14.93 12.21 0.16
CA GLN A 195 15.53 13.13 -0.80
C GLN A 195 14.76 13.13 -2.12
N SER A 196 14.70 14.27 -2.81
CA SER A 196 14.28 14.30 -4.21
C SER A 196 15.36 13.64 -5.09
N PRO A 197 14.98 12.99 -6.20
CA PRO A 197 15.95 12.54 -7.19
C PRO A 197 16.85 13.70 -7.63
N PRO A 198 18.17 13.50 -7.79
CA PRO A 198 19.06 14.55 -8.27
C PRO A 198 18.82 14.82 -9.76
N PRO A 199 19.02 16.07 -10.23
CA PRO A 199 18.99 16.36 -11.65
C PRO A 199 20.14 15.64 -12.37
N VAL A 200 19.84 15.00 -13.50
CA VAL A 200 20.82 14.43 -14.44
C VAL A 200 21.31 15.49 -15.43
N THR A 201 20.51 16.53 -15.68
CA THR A 201 20.89 17.72 -16.43
C THR A 201 20.46 18.98 -15.66
N PRO A 202 21.17 20.11 -15.80
CA PRO A 202 20.79 21.35 -15.11
C PRO A 202 19.35 21.75 -15.44
N PRO A 203 18.43 21.84 -14.45
CA PRO A 203 17.04 22.16 -14.73
C PRO A 203 16.89 23.64 -15.09
N SER A 204 16.00 23.94 -16.03
CA SER A 204 15.69 25.31 -16.44
C SER A 204 14.94 26.11 -15.36
N LYS A 205 14.26 25.41 -14.44
CA LYS A 205 13.51 25.97 -13.32
C LYS A 205 13.66 25.10 -12.08
N SER A 206 13.65 25.71 -10.90
CA SER A 206 13.53 24.95 -9.65
C SER A 206 12.11 24.40 -9.52
N PHE A 207 12.00 23.15 -9.09
CA PHE A 207 10.74 22.50 -8.80
C PHE A 207 10.63 22.28 -7.28
N ASP A 208 9.53 22.71 -6.67
CA ASP A 208 9.24 22.45 -5.25
C ASP A 208 8.70 21.02 -5.15
N TRP A 209 9.56 20.08 -4.79
CA TRP A 209 9.27 18.64 -4.68
C TRP A 209 8.29 18.28 -3.54
N ASP A 210 7.39 19.19 -3.19
CA ASP A 210 6.32 18.99 -2.24
C ASP A 210 5.14 18.27 -2.90
N VAL A 211 5.28 16.95 -3.00
CA VAL A 211 4.27 16.08 -3.59
C VAL A 211 3.58 15.27 -2.51
N CYS A 212 2.26 15.24 -2.60
CA CYS A 212 1.37 14.60 -1.66
C CYS A 212 0.41 13.69 -2.42
N PRO A 213 0.78 12.43 -2.69
CA PRO A 213 -0.11 11.50 -3.38
C PRO A 213 -1.39 11.31 -2.57
N ASP A 214 -2.50 11.06 -3.26
CA ASP A 214 -3.79 10.86 -2.60
C ASP A 214 -3.79 9.67 -1.64
N CYS A 215 -3.09 8.60 -2.01
CA CYS A 215 -2.86 7.44 -1.18
C CYS A 215 -1.51 6.80 -1.49
N ALA A 216 -0.83 6.29 -0.47
CA ALA A 216 0.35 5.46 -0.64
C ALA A 216 0.37 4.32 0.39
N TYR A 217 0.87 3.17 -0.01
CA TYR A 217 1.13 2.04 0.88
C TYR A 217 2.62 1.92 1.15
N HIS A 218 2.91 1.79 2.44
CA HIS A 218 4.24 1.66 3.00
C HIS A 218 4.36 0.32 3.73
N VAL A 219 5.60 -0.09 3.99
CA VAL A 219 5.89 -1.20 4.89
C VAL A 219 5.71 -0.71 6.32
N SER A 220 4.86 -1.37 7.11
CA SER A 220 4.63 -1.04 8.51
C SER A 220 5.91 -1.21 9.32
N LEU A 221 6.21 -0.26 10.20
CA LEU A 221 7.26 -0.41 11.19
C LEU A 221 6.96 -1.55 12.18
N GLN A 222 5.71 -2.01 12.26
CA GLN A 222 5.34 -3.14 13.11
C GLN A 222 5.94 -4.46 12.64
N ALA A 223 6.34 -4.56 11.36
CA ALA A 223 7.03 -5.74 10.84
C ALA A 223 8.42 -5.95 11.48
N PHE A 224 8.99 -4.90 12.08
CA PHE A 224 10.30 -4.92 12.70
C PHE A 224 10.22 -5.17 14.21
N SER A 225 11.28 -5.68 14.82
CA SER A 225 11.33 -5.87 16.28
C SER A 225 11.23 -4.53 17.03
N PRO A 226 10.58 -4.46 18.21
CA PRO A 226 10.43 -3.20 18.95
C PRO A 226 11.75 -2.48 19.25
N ALA A 227 12.81 -3.21 19.58
CA ALA A 227 14.15 -2.66 19.79
C ALA A 227 14.70 -2.01 18.50
N PHE A 228 14.48 -2.67 17.35
CA PHE A 228 14.93 -2.19 16.05
C PHE A 228 14.14 -0.96 15.57
N ARG A 229 12.83 -0.89 15.79
CA ARG A 229 11.97 0.24 15.36
C ARG A 229 12.51 1.61 15.78
N ARG A 230 13.07 1.70 17.00
CA ARG A 230 13.59 2.95 17.55
C ARG A 230 14.79 3.48 16.77
N THR A 231 15.59 2.60 16.19
CA THR A 231 16.80 2.96 15.46
C THR A 231 16.52 3.21 13.98
N ILE A 232 15.56 2.52 13.36
CA ILE A 232 15.22 2.62 11.93
C ILE A 232 15.07 4.07 11.44
N LYS A 233 14.42 4.94 12.23
CA LYS A 233 14.19 6.35 11.86
C LYS A 233 15.46 7.18 11.66
N HIS A 234 16.61 6.70 12.14
CA HIS A 234 17.91 7.34 11.93
C HIS A 234 18.58 6.91 10.62
N HIS A 235 18.07 5.88 9.96
CA HIS A 235 18.67 5.28 8.78
C HIS A 235 17.81 5.42 7.53
N VAL A 236 16.49 5.51 7.69
CA VAL A 236 15.52 5.65 6.58
C VAL A 236 14.40 6.63 6.94
N ALA A 237 13.77 7.17 5.90
CA ALA A 237 12.62 8.03 6.04
C ALA A 237 11.44 7.26 6.66
N SER A 238 11.01 7.71 7.83
CA SER A 238 9.77 7.23 8.44
C SER A 238 8.58 8.15 8.11
N ALA A 239 7.42 7.55 7.87
CA ALA A 239 6.14 8.21 7.69
C ALA A 239 5.30 8.04 8.97
N GLN A 240 4.96 9.17 9.61
CA GLN A 240 4.17 9.23 10.85
C GLN A 240 4.66 8.26 11.94
N GLU A 241 5.98 8.05 12.03
CA GLU A 241 6.62 7.12 12.96
C GLU A 241 6.08 5.68 12.92
N ARG A 242 5.38 5.28 11.85
CA ARG A 242 4.71 3.98 11.77
C ARG A 242 4.96 3.20 10.50
N ALA A 243 5.55 3.81 9.47
CA ALA A 243 5.84 3.11 8.23
C ALA A 243 7.09 3.65 7.53
N VAL A 244 7.64 2.85 6.61
CA VAL A 244 8.84 3.14 5.83
C VAL A 244 8.68 2.63 4.39
N CYS A 245 9.55 3.07 3.49
CA CYS A 245 9.73 2.48 2.15
C CYS A 245 8.41 2.26 1.36
N PRO A 246 7.78 3.34 0.86
CA PRO A 246 6.57 3.21 0.05
C PRO A 246 6.79 2.31 -1.17
N TYR A 247 5.79 1.49 -1.47
CA TYR A 247 5.84 0.50 -2.55
C TYR A 247 4.70 0.61 -3.55
N PHE A 248 3.62 1.30 -3.19
CA PHE A 248 2.47 1.52 -4.04
C PHE A 248 1.89 2.92 -3.83
N THR A 249 1.80 3.72 -4.89
CA THR A 249 1.24 5.09 -4.87
C THR A 249 -0.03 5.15 -5.72
N ILE A 250 -1.05 5.88 -5.28
CA ILE A 250 -2.31 6.06 -5.99
C ILE A 250 -2.63 7.56 -6.08
N GLU A 251 -3.04 7.99 -7.27
CA GLU A 251 -3.48 9.35 -7.57
C GLU A 251 -4.88 9.32 -8.19
N PHE A 252 -5.80 10.16 -7.71
CA PHE A 252 -7.14 10.30 -8.26
C PHE A 252 -7.25 11.61 -9.04
N LYS A 253 -8.02 11.57 -10.12
CA LYS A 253 -8.47 12.74 -10.87
C LYS A 253 -9.93 12.57 -11.28
N LYS A 254 -10.56 13.70 -11.55
CA LYS A 254 -11.92 13.75 -12.09
C LYS A 254 -11.97 13.11 -13.48
N ASP A 255 -13.11 12.51 -13.80
CA ASP A 255 -13.37 11.94 -15.13
C ASP A 255 -13.19 12.98 -16.25
N GLY A 256 -12.55 12.56 -17.34
CA GLY A 256 -12.27 13.37 -18.54
C GLY A 256 -11.31 14.55 -18.35
N GLU A 257 -10.78 14.78 -17.14
CA GLU A 257 -9.93 15.92 -16.83
C GLU A 257 -8.67 15.48 -16.08
N GLY A 258 -7.49 15.85 -16.61
CA GLY A 258 -6.26 15.78 -15.84
C GLY A 258 -5.58 14.41 -15.78
N GLU A 259 -5.86 13.47 -16.69
CA GLU A 259 -5.13 12.20 -16.79
C GLU A 259 -3.61 12.40 -16.86
N GLN A 260 -3.15 13.29 -17.75
CA GLN A 260 -1.73 13.66 -17.84
C GLN A 260 -1.22 14.29 -16.53
N THR A 261 -2.05 15.10 -15.86
CA THR A 261 -1.71 15.68 -14.56
C THR A 261 -1.58 14.59 -13.49
N ALA A 262 -2.49 13.62 -13.44
CA ALA A 262 -2.43 12.46 -12.55
C ALA A 262 -1.13 11.69 -12.78
N MET A 263 -0.85 11.38 -14.04
CA MET A 263 0.32 10.64 -14.47
C MET A 263 1.63 11.37 -14.11
N HIS A 264 1.69 12.70 -14.30
CA HIS A 264 2.84 13.50 -13.89
C HIS A 264 3.04 13.56 -12.37
N HIS A 265 1.96 13.79 -11.61
CA HIS A 265 2.00 13.75 -10.14
C HIS A 265 2.51 12.40 -9.65
N LEU A 266 1.97 11.33 -10.22
CA LEU A 266 2.30 9.96 -9.90
C LEU A 266 3.77 9.65 -10.23
N ALA A 267 4.27 10.07 -11.40
CA ALA A 267 5.66 9.90 -11.80
C ALA A 267 6.62 10.60 -10.83
N VAL A 268 6.31 11.83 -10.43
CA VAL A 268 7.11 12.57 -9.44
C VAL A 268 7.09 11.88 -8.08
N ALA A 269 5.92 11.60 -7.52
CA ALA A 269 5.79 10.93 -6.22
C ALA A 269 6.53 9.59 -6.18
N SER A 270 6.32 8.77 -7.21
CA SER A 270 6.92 7.44 -7.33
C SER A 270 8.42 7.51 -7.55
N SER A 271 8.93 8.56 -8.22
CA SER A 271 10.38 8.75 -8.42
C SER A 271 11.10 9.05 -7.11
N ILE A 272 10.48 9.84 -6.21
CA ILE A 272 11.02 10.10 -4.87
C ILE A 272 11.07 8.79 -4.07
N ALA A 273 9.98 8.02 -4.09
CA ALA A 273 9.92 6.73 -3.42
C ALA A 273 11.03 5.77 -3.90
N LEU A 274 11.13 5.59 -5.22
CA LEU A 274 12.11 4.70 -5.84
C LEU A 274 13.55 5.18 -5.63
N TYR A 275 13.82 6.49 -5.72
CA TYR A 275 15.15 7.04 -5.50
C TYR A 275 15.63 6.81 -4.07
N ASN A 276 14.78 7.06 -3.06
CA ASN A 276 15.16 6.80 -1.68
C ASN A 276 15.39 5.32 -1.41
N ARG A 277 14.60 4.44 -2.05
CA ARG A 277 14.81 2.99 -2.01
C ARG A 277 16.14 2.59 -2.67
N PHE A 278 16.47 3.20 -3.80
CA PHE A 278 17.72 3.02 -4.52
C PHE A 278 18.92 3.44 -3.66
N CYS A 279 18.89 4.64 -3.06
CA CYS A 279 19.95 5.12 -2.17
C CYS A 279 20.19 4.19 -0.99
N LEU A 280 19.13 3.68 -0.37
CA LEU A 280 19.24 2.70 0.71
C LEU A 280 20.01 1.46 0.26
N LYS A 281 19.65 0.85 -0.88
CA LYS A 281 20.32 -0.36 -1.40
C LYS A 281 21.73 -0.07 -1.95
N ALA A 282 21.93 1.07 -2.61
CA ALA A 282 23.22 1.44 -3.17
C ALA A 282 24.28 1.56 -2.07
N VAL A 283 23.93 2.19 -0.93
CA VAL A 283 24.82 2.32 0.22
C VAL A 283 25.20 0.95 0.79
N THR A 284 24.24 0.02 0.95
CA THR A 284 24.54 -1.31 1.51
C THR A 284 25.42 -2.13 0.58
N ARG A 285 25.19 -2.03 -0.74
CA ARG A 285 26.01 -2.71 -1.74
C ARG A 285 27.43 -2.13 -1.81
N GLN A 286 27.58 -0.82 -1.76
CA GLN A 286 28.87 -0.16 -1.72
C GLN A 286 29.66 -0.53 -0.45
N LEU A 287 29.05 -0.47 0.72
CA LEU A 287 29.71 -0.80 1.99
C LEU A 287 30.07 -2.28 2.10
N GLY A 288 29.27 -3.16 1.50
CA GLY A 288 29.57 -4.59 1.42
C GLY A 288 30.52 -5.00 0.28
N GLY A 289 30.95 -4.07 -0.58
CA GLY A 289 31.73 -4.39 -1.78
C GLY A 289 31.00 -5.30 -2.77
N LYS A 290 29.66 -5.35 -2.71
CA LYS A 290 28.81 -6.25 -3.52
C LYS A 290 28.32 -5.54 -4.79
N LYS A 291 28.28 -6.27 -5.90
CA LYS A 291 27.60 -5.82 -7.12
C LYS A 291 26.10 -6.06 -7.02
N TRP A 292 25.32 -5.31 -7.80
CA TRP A 292 23.88 -5.51 -7.93
C TRP A 292 23.58 -6.85 -8.60
N SER A 293 22.93 -7.75 -7.86
CA SER A 293 22.43 -9.03 -8.36
C SER A 293 21.21 -8.87 -9.27
N ALA A 294 20.72 -9.95 -9.88
CA ALA A 294 19.46 -9.93 -10.62
C ALA A 294 18.28 -9.65 -9.66
N ASP A 295 18.25 -10.33 -8.51
CA ASP A 295 17.21 -10.15 -7.48
C ASP A 295 17.17 -8.72 -6.95
N ASP A 296 18.32 -8.08 -6.77
CA ASP A 296 18.38 -6.67 -6.36
C ASP A 296 17.69 -5.73 -7.34
N ARG A 297 17.81 -6.02 -8.63
CA ARG A 297 17.19 -5.22 -9.70
C ARG A 297 15.70 -5.48 -9.75
N GLU A 298 15.30 -6.74 -9.58
CA GLU A 298 13.90 -7.16 -9.56
C GLU A 298 13.13 -6.57 -8.37
N GLN A 299 13.79 -6.46 -7.21
CA GLN A 299 13.23 -5.83 -6.01
C GLN A 299 13.16 -4.30 -6.10
N MET A 300 13.83 -3.69 -7.08
CA MET A 300 13.91 -2.23 -7.22
C MET A 300 12.83 -1.71 -8.14
N ARG A 301 11.59 -1.84 -7.69
CA ARG A 301 10.38 -1.39 -8.39
C ARG A 301 9.56 -0.50 -7.47
N HIS A 302 8.68 0.31 -8.05
CA HIS A 302 7.63 0.99 -7.31
C HIS A 302 6.37 0.99 -8.16
N TYR A 303 5.28 0.47 -7.62
CA TYR A 303 4.02 0.40 -8.33
C TYR A 303 3.24 1.70 -8.14
N ALA A 304 2.52 2.09 -9.17
CA ALA A 304 1.79 3.33 -9.16
C ALA A 304 0.49 3.16 -9.93
N LEU A 305 -0.61 3.75 -9.45
CA LEU A 305 -1.91 3.61 -10.09
C LEU A 305 -2.64 4.95 -10.17
N THR A 306 -3.19 5.26 -11.34
CA THR A 306 -4.10 6.40 -11.53
C THR A 306 -5.54 5.94 -11.51
N PHE A 307 -6.44 6.77 -11.00
CA PHE A 307 -7.88 6.70 -11.22
C PHE A 307 -8.36 8.00 -11.83
N CYS A 308 -8.87 7.98 -13.05
CA CYS A 308 -9.50 9.12 -13.70
C CYS A 308 -10.97 8.78 -13.94
N GLY A 309 -11.84 9.15 -13.00
CA GLY A 309 -13.21 8.64 -13.00
C GLY A 309 -13.26 7.14 -12.77
N SER A 310 -13.79 6.38 -13.74
CA SER A 310 -13.83 4.90 -13.74
C SER A 310 -12.59 4.25 -14.35
N LEU A 311 -11.80 5.00 -15.14
CA LEU A 311 -10.60 4.52 -15.78
C LEU A 311 -9.46 4.39 -14.77
N TRP A 312 -8.69 3.31 -14.88
CA TRP A 312 -7.51 3.10 -14.06
C TRP A 312 -6.34 2.60 -14.90
N ASP A 313 -5.15 3.11 -14.61
CA ASP A 313 -3.89 2.67 -15.23
C ASP A 313 -2.89 2.27 -14.14
N LEU A 314 -2.26 1.11 -14.33
CA LEU A 314 -1.18 0.62 -13.50
C LEU A 314 0.16 0.83 -14.20
N TYR A 315 1.09 1.41 -13.46
CA TYR A 315 2.47 1.63 -13.86
C TYR A 315 3.46 0.96 -12.92
N CYS A 316 4.64 0.66 -13.44
CA CYS A 316 5.80 0.23 -12.66
C CYS A 316 6.98 1.17 -12.93
N MET A 317 7.54 1.71 -11.87
CA MET A 317 8.72 2.57 -11.91
C MET A 317 9.98 1.76 -11.65
N VAL A 318 10.97 1.85 -12.54
CA VAL A 318 12.26 1.14 -12.44
C VAL A 318 13.45 2.08 -12.66
N PRO A 319 14.60 1.92 -11.97
CA PRO A 319 15.79 2.70 -12.26
C PRO A 319 16.32 2.39 -13.66
N LYS A 320 16.84 3.41 -14.35
CA LYS A 320 17.49 3.22 -15.66
C LYS A 320 18.82 2.49 -15.55
N THR A 321 19.55 2.75 -14.47
CA THR A 321 20.84 2.15 -14.19
C THR A 321 20.96 1.85 -12.69
N PHE A 322 21.86 0.92 -12.35
CA PHE A 322 22.03 0.46 -10.97
C PHE A 322 23.37 0.85 -10.33
N GLY A 323 24.38 1.19 -11.14
CA GLY A 323 25.69 1.61 -10.62
C GLY A 323 25.68 3.00 -9.97
N PHE A 324 24.87 3.90 -10.51
CA PHE A 324 24.61 5.25 -10.01
C PHE A 324 23.21 5.66 -10.47
N TRP A 325 22.62 6.68 -9.88
CA TRP A 325 21.28 7.10 -10.26
C TRP A 325 21.32 7.97 -11.53
N THR A 326 20.59 7.56 -12.57
CA THR A 326 20.41 8.32 -13.82
C THR A 326 18.93 8.60 -14.12
N GLY A 327 18.10 8.61 -13.08
CA GLY A 327 16.65 8.66 -13.21
C GLY A 327 16.00 7.28 -13.34
N CYS A 328 14.74 7.29 -13.69
CA CYS A 328 13.87 6.11 -13.74
C CYS A 328 12.94 6.15 -14.95
N THR A 329 12.36 5.00 -15.25
CA THR A 329 11.34 4.83 -16.28
C THR A 329 10.04 4.40 -15.63
N MET A 330 8.96 5.09 -15.96
CA MET A 330 7.59 4.68 -15.64
C MET A 330 7.03 3.87 -16.80
N GLN A 331 6.85 2.58 -16.58
CA GLN A 331 6.39 1.63 -17.59
C GLN A 331 4.91 1.36 -17.40
N PHE A 332 4.15 1.40 -18.49
CA PHE A 332 2.76 0.98 -18.50
C PHE A 332 2.65 -0.54 -18.34
N ILE A 333 1.78 -0.99 -17.42
CA ILE A 333 1.57 -2.41 -17.11
C ILE A 333 0.18 -2.87 -17.53
N SER A 334 -0.85 -2.13 -17.13
CA SER A 334 -2.24 -2.50 -17.38
C SER A 334 -3.18 -1.32 -17.30
N VAL A 335 -4.28 -1.40 -18.04
CA VAL A 335 -5.43 -0.50 -17.94
C VAL A 335 -6.71 -1.30 -17.69
N GLY A 336 -7.74 -0.63 -17.19
CA GLY A 336 -9.12 -1.08 -17.27
C GLY A 336 -10.11 0.04 -16.97
N ASP A 337 -11.39 -0.28 -17.07
CA ASP A 337 -12.50 0.64 -16.79
C ASP A 337 -13.52 -0.01 -15.86
N CYS A 338 -13.81 0.64 -14.73
CA CYS A 338 -14.75 0.13 -13.73
C CYS A 338 -16.19 -0.02 -14.25
N TYR A 339 -16.53 0.43 -15.47
CA TYR A 339 -17.82 0.09 -16.10
C TYR A 339 -17.94 -1.37 -16.50
N PHE A 340 -16.82 -2.05 -16.78
CA PHE A 340 -16.82 -3.44 -17.19
C PHE A 340 -16.50 -4.34 -16.01
N HIS A 341 -17.38 -5.32 -15.77
CA HIS A 341 -17.19 -6.28 -14.68
C HIS A 341 -15.82 -6.98 -14.73
N GLN A 342 -15.36 -7.35 -15.92
CA GLN A 342 -14.06 -8.02 -16.11
C GLN A 342 -12.88 -7.13 -15.72
N ASP A 343 -13.01 -5.82 -15.94
CA ASP A 343 -11.96 -4.87 -15.59
C ASP A 343 -11.95 -4.55 -14.09
N VAL A 344 -13.11 -4.59 -13.42
CA VAL A 344 -13.18 -4.53 -11.95
C VAL A 344 -12.52 -5.78 -11.34
N GLU A 345 -12.83 -6.97 -11.86
CA GLU A 345 -12.20 -8.21 -11.39
C GLU A 345 -10.67 -8.17 -11.60
N LYS A 346 -10.22 -7.73 -12.79
CA LYS A 346 -8.81 -7.54 -13.10
C LYS A 346 -8.16 -6.53 -12.16
N GLN A 347 -8.81 -5.40 -11.89
CA GLN A 347 -8.32 -4.37 -10.98
C GLN A 347 -8.13 -4.92 -9.57
N VAL A 348 -9.10 -5.65 -9.03
CA VAL A 348 -8.98 -6.27 -7.70
C VAL A 348 -7.83 -7.28 -7.67
N GLY A 349 -7.68 -8.08 -8.73
CA GLY A 349 -6.53 -8.97 -8.89
C GLY A 349 -5.20 -8.21 -8.84
N VAL A 350 -5.07 -7.15 -9.64
CA VAL A 350 -3.88 -6.28 -9.69
C VAL A 350 -3.54 -5.67 -8.33
N ILE A 351 -4.52 -5.09 -7.64
CA ILE A 351 -4.30 -4.46 -6.33
C ILE A 351 -3.76 -5.50 -5.34
N ASN A 352 -4.36 -6.69 -5.30
CA ASN A 352 -3.89 -7.78 -4.46
C ASN A 352 -2.48 -8.26 -4.86
N ASP A 353 -2.18 -8.38 -6.16
CA ASP A 353 -0.86 -8.78 -6.66
C ASP A 353 0.23 -7.75 -6.26
N VAL A 354 -0.07 -6.46 -6.34
CA VAL A 354 0.83 -5.38 -5.88
C VAL A 354 1.05 -5.45 -4.36
N HIS A 355 0.00 -5.70 -3.57
CA HIS A 355 0.16 -5.87 -2.12
C HIS A 355 0.99 -7.10 -1.79
N TYR A 356 0.75 -8.23 -2.47
CA TYR A 356 1.56 -9.44 -2.29
C TYR A 356 3.03 -9.17 -2.59
N TRP A 357 3.35 -8.56 -3.74
CA TRP A 357 4.72 -8.17 -4.07
C TRP A 357 5.31 -7.21 -3.03
N GLY A 358 4.53 -6.22 -2.59
CA GLY A 358 4.93 -5.24 -1.60
C GLY A 358 5.35 -5.85 -0.26
N LEU A 359 4.66 -6.92 0.17
CA LEU A 359 4.94 -7.61 1.43
C LEU A 359 6.00 -8.72 1.27
N ALA A 360 5.88 -9.55 0.24
CA ALA A 360 6.73 -10.73 0.03
C ALA A 360 8.11 -10.39 -0.54
N VAL A 361 8.21 -9.35 -1.37
CA VAL A 361 9.45 -9.01 -2.09
C VAL A 361 10.02 -7.69 -1.58
N HIS A 362 9.25 -6.61 -1.66
CA HIS A 362 9.75 -5.27 -1.32
C HIS A 362 10.00 -5.12 0.18
N GLY A 363 9.06 -5.54 1.04
CA GLY A 363 9.18 -5.47 2.49
C GLY A 363 10.43 -6.17 3.02
N GLN A 364 10.60 -7.44 2.67
CA GLN A 364 11.77 -8.24 3.04
C GLN A 364 13.08 -7.62 2.54
N SER A 365 13.11 -7.17 1.27
CA SER A 365 14.28 -6.52 0.70
C SER A 365 14.63 -5.21 1.41
N CYS A 366 13.63 -4.42 1.80
CA CYS A 366 13.83 -3.19 2.56
C CYS A 366 14.42 -3.47 3.93
N GLU A 367 13.92 -4.48 4.64
CA GLU A 367 14.48 -4.88 5.92
C GLU A 367 15.94 -5.27 5.81
N GLN A 368 16.26 -6.15 4.87
CA GLN A 368 17.63 -6.61 4.68
C GLN A 368 18.56 -5.42 4.43
N ASP A 369 18.15 -4.45 3.61
CA ASP A 369 18.98 -3.27 3.37
C ASP A 369 19.06 -2.33 4.59
N ILE A 370 18.00 -2.20 5.39
CA ILE A 370 18.07 -1.42 6.64
C ILE A 370 19.01 -2.09 7.64
N VAL A 371 18.91 -3.41 7.80
CA VAL A 371 19.79 -4.21 8.65
C VAL A 371 21.23 -4.10 8.18
N ASP A 372 21.51 -4.34 6.90
CA ASP A 372 22.86 -4.22 6.32
C ASP A 372 23.45 -2.82 6.54
N LYS A 373 22.62 -1.78 6.36
CA LYS A 373 23.05 -0.39 6.59
C LYS A 373 23.39 -0.16 8.06
N ILE A 374 22.61 -0.66 9.00
CA ILE A 374 22.89 -0.52 10.43
C ILE A 374 24.16 -1.27 10.82
N CYS A 375 24.31 -2.51 10.35
CA CYS A 375 25.49 -3.35 10.61
C CYS A 375 26.80 -2.73 10.09
N SER A 376 26.71 -1.86 9.07
CA SER A 376 27.89 -1.23 8.48
C SER A 376 28.52 -0.12 9.33
N PHE A 377 27.83 0.36 10.38
CA PHE A 377 28.38 1.37 11.29
C PHE A 377 29.22 0.71 12.39
N SER A 378 30.47 1.19 12.56
CA SER A 378 31.34 0.75 13.65
C SER A 378 30.70 1.05 15.01
N GLY A 379 30.57 0.04 15.87
CA GLY A 379 29.98 0.16 17.21
C GLY A 379 28.45 0.20 17.24
N ALA A 380 27.76 -0.18 16.15
CA ALA A 380 26.30 -0.33 16.18
C ALA A 380 25.86 -1.35 17.24
N ASP A 381 24.81 -1.00 17.99
CA ASP A 381 24.17 -1.95 18.91
C ASP A 381 23.39 -3.00 18.11
N MET A 382 23.92 -4.22 18.12
CA MET A 382 23.40 -5.35 17.36
C MET A 382 22.38 -6.20 18.15
N SER A 383 22.16 -5.89 19.44
CA SER A 383 21.33 -6.72 20.33
C SER A 383 19.91 -6.90 19.79
N GLY A 384 19.30 -5.84 19.24
CA GLY A 384 17.96 -5.88 18.65
C GLY A 384 17.87 -6.58 17.29
N ILE A 385 18.98 -6.74 16.57
CA ILE A 385 19.02 -7.38 15.24
C ILE A 385 19.20 -8.89 15.37
N MET A 386 20.02 -9.36 16.32
CA MET A 386 20.25 -10.80 16.50
C MET A 386 18.99 -11.55 16.88
N LEU A 387 18.10 -10.91 17.65
CA LEU A 387 16.79 -11.45 18.03
C LEU A 387 15.80 -11.64 16.86
N MET A 388 16.09 -11.13 15.66
CA MET A 388 15.23 -11.33 14.49
C MET A 388 15.58 -12.60 13.68
N LYS A 389 16.74 -13.22 13.95
CA LYS A 389 17.23 -14.40 13.21
C LYS A 389 17.00 -15.73 13.92
N GLU A 390 16.56 -15.67 15.17
CA GLU A 390 16.14 -16.82 15.98
C GLU A 390 14.62 -16.98 15.89
#